data_AF-I3QI90-F1
#
_entry.id   AF-I3QI90-F1
#
_cell.length_a   1.000
_cell.length_b   1.000
_cell.length_c   1.000
_cell.angle_alpha   90.00
_cell.angle_beta   90.00
_cell.angle_gamma   90.00
#
_symmetry.space_group_name_H-M   'P 1'
#
loop_
_entity.id
_entity.type
_entity.pdbx_description
1 polymer ?
#
loop_
_entity_poly.entity_id
_entity_poly.type
_entity_poly.pdbx_seq_one_letter_code
_entity_poly.pdbx_strand_id
1 'polypeptide(L)'
;QMRVGLSRMERVVRERMTTQDVEAITPQTLMNIRPVVAGIKEFFGTSQMSVFLDERNPLASLTQKRRLSALGPGGLTRERAGLEVRDVHYSHYGR
;
A
#
# COMPACT_ATOMS: atom_id res chain seq x y z
N GLN A 1 -0.42 -2.75 1.82
CA GLN A 1 -1.79 -2.32 2.18
C GLN A 1 -2.78 -3.48 2.26
N MET A 2 -2.79 -4.40 1.28
CA MET A 2 -3.64 -5.61 1.36
C MET A 2 -3.42 -6.43 2.65
N ARG A 3 -2.16 -6.71 3.02
CA ARG A 3 -1.81 -7.38 4.29
C ARG A 3 -2.36 -6.65 5.53
N VAL A 4 -2.30 -5.32 5.54
CA VAL A 4 -2.82 -4.49 6.64
C VAL A 4 -4.35 -4.60 6.71
N GLY A 5 -5.03 -4.56 5.56
CA GLY A 5 -6.48 -4.77 5.46
C GLY A 5 -6.89 -6.16 5.94
N LEU A 6 -6.15 -7.20 5.57
CA LEU A 6 -6.39 -8.58 6.03
C LEU A 6 -6.16 -8.73 7.53
N SER A 7 -5.10 -8.14 8.08
CA SER A 7 -4.85 -8.16 9.53
C SER A 7 -5.95 -7.44 10.33
N ARG A 8 -6.47 -6.31 9.82
CA ARG A 8 -7.65 -5.64 10.40
C ARG A 8 -8.89 -6.55 10.35
N MET A 9 -9.11 -7.24 9.23
CA MET A 9 -10.23 -8.18 9.08
C MET A 9 -10.08 -9.39 10.02
N GLU A 10 -8.88 -9.95 10.17
CA GLU A 10 -8.58 -11.04 11.09
C GLU A 10 -8.95 -10.68 12.53
N ARG A 11 -8.59 -9.47 12.97
CA ARG A 11 -8.95 -8.96 14.29
C ARG A 11 -10.48 -8.92 14.48
N VAL A 12 -11.22 -8.39 13.51
CA VAL A 12 -12.70 -8.33 13.56
C VAL A 12 -13.31 -9.72 13.59
N VAL A 13 -12.76 -10.67 12.82
CA VAL A 13 -13.21 -12.07 12.84
C VAL A 13 -12.99 -12.69 14.22
N ARG A 14 -11.81 -12.47 14.82
CA ARG A 14 -11.48 -12.98 16.16
C ARG A 14 -12.40 -12.41 17.24
N GLU A 15 -12.68 -11.10 17.19
CA GLU A 15 -13.62 -10.43 18.11
C GLU A 15 -15.07 -10.95 17.95
N ARG A 16 -15.51 -11.27 16.72
CA ARG A 16 -16.83 -11.84 16.47
C ARG A 16 -16.95 -13.29 16.96
N MET A 17 -15.91 -14.09 16.80
CA MET A 17 -15.86 -15.47 17.30
C MET A 17 -16.00 -15.56 18.82
N THR A 18 -15.53 -14.56 19.58
CA THR A 18 -15.66 -14.55 21.04
C THR A 18 -17.00 -14.05 21.56
N THR A 19 -17.79 -13.37 20.71
CA THR A 19 -19.00 -12.65 21.14
C THR A 19 -20.30 -13.27 20.60
N GLN A 20 -20.22 -14.02 19.50
CA GLN A 20 -21.38 -14.66 18.88
C GLN A 20 -21.64 -16.06 19.46
N ASP A 21 -22.92 -16.44 19.45
CA ASP A 21 -23.37 -17.73 19.93
C ASP A 21 -22.96 -18.86 18.97
N VAL A 22 -22.46 -19.98 19.50
CA VAL A 22 -21.73 -21.01 18.74
C VAL A 22 -22.60 -21.65 17.66
N GLU A 23 -23.90 -21.79 17.92
CA GLU A 23 -24.86 -22.40 16.99
C GLU A 23 -25.23 -21.50 15.80
N ALA A 24 -25.00 -20.18 15.91
CA ALA A 24 -25.29 -19.21 14.85
C ALA A 24 -24.06 -18.82 14.00
N ILE A 25 -22.88 -19.36 14.31
CA ILE A 25 -21.65 -19.01 13.61
C ILE A 25 -21.63 -19.67 12.23
N THR A 26 -21.59 -18.84 11.19
CA THR A 26 -21.27 -19.27 9.83
C THR A 26 -20.06 -18.48 9.32
N PRO A 27 -19.27 -19.02 8.37
CA PRO A 27 -18.13 -18.29 7.81
C PRO A 27 -18.52 -16.93 7.21
N GLN A 28 -19.73 -16.83 6.65
CA GLN A 28 -20.23 -15.59 6.05
C GLN A 28 -20.55 -14.52 7.09
N THR A 29 -21.06 -14.87 8.28
CA THR A 29 -21.38 -13.89 9.34
C THR A 29 -20.13 -13.33 10.01
N LEU A 30 -19.03 -14.09 10.01
CA LEU A 30 -17.75 -13.67 10.54
C LEU A 30 -17.00 -12.73 9.59
N MET A 31 -17.11 -12.93 8.28
CA MET A 31 -16.37 -12.15 7.30
C MET A 31 -16.92 -10.72 7.17
N ASN A 32 -16.01 -9.74 7.24
CA ASN A 32 -16.29 -8.35 6.90
C ASN A 32 -15.22 -7.83 5.94
N ILE A 33 -15.59 -7.61 4.68
CA ILE A 33 -14.65 -7.16 3.64
C ILE A 33 -14.33 -5.67 3.70
N ARG A 34 -15.09 -4.87 4.45
CA ARG A 34 -14.95 -3.39 4.49
C ARG A 34 -13.53 -2.93 4.82
N PRO A 35 -12.81 -3.49 5.81
CA PRO A 35 -11.44 -3.08 6.12
C PRO A 35 -10.45 -3.31 4.98
N VAL A 36 -10.63 -4.39 4.21
CA VAL A 36 -9.78 -4.71 3.06
C VAL A 36 -10.03 -3.71 1.93
N VAL A 37 -11.30 -3.49 1.57
CA VAL A 37 -11.69 -2.54 0.53
C VAL A 37 -11.24 -1.13 0.88
N ALA A 38 -11.40 -0.71 2.15
CA ALA A 38 -10.94 0.59 2.62
C ALA A 38 -9.43 0.76 2.45
N GLY A 39 -8.63 -0.25 2.86
CA GLY A 39 -7.17 -0.18 2.71
C GLY A 39 -6.70 -0.13 1.26
N ILE A 40 -7.42 -0.77 0.33
CA ILE A 40 -7.12 -0.68 -1.11
C ILE A 40 -7.51 0.70 -1.66
N LYS A 41 -8.70 1.20 -1.32
CA LYS A 41 -9.18 2.52 -1.77
C LYS A 41 -8.29 3.65 -1.26
N GLU A 42 -7.89 3.60 0.01
CA GLU A 42 -6.96 4.57 0.60
C GLU A 42 -5.62 4.58 -0.15
N PHE A 43 -5.07 3.40 -0.47
CA PHE A 43 -3.83 3.33 -1.23
C PHE A 43 -3.94 3.97 -2.62
N PHE A 44 -4.92 3.61 -3.43
CA PHE A 44 -5.01 4.15 -4.78
C PHE A 44 -5.55 5.59 -4.83
N GLY A 45 -6.33 6.00 -3.83
CA GLY A 45 -6.94 7.31 -3.76
C GLY A 45 -6.03 8.42 -3.23
N THR A 46 -5.21 8.14 -2.21
CA THR A 46 -4.45 9.19 -1.50
C THR A 46 -2.98 8.87 -1.25
N SER A 47 -2.50 7.68 -1.61
CA SER A 47 -1.08 7.35 -1.42
C SER A 47 -0.19 8.27 -2.24
N GLN A 48 0.91 8.72 -1.64
CA GLN A 48 1.98 9.47 -2.31
C GLN A 48 2.60 8.70 -3.50
N MET A 49 2.44 7.38 -3.51
CA MET A 49 2.93 6.51 -4.59
C MET A 49 1.93 6.36 -5.75
N SER A 50 0.64 6.70 -5.52
CA SER A 50 -0.40 6.68 -6.55
C SER A 50 -0.46 8.05 -7.22
N VAL A 51 0.42 8.26 -8.20
CA VAL A 51 0.55 9.55 -8.90
C VAL A 51 -0.33 9.55 -10.15
N PHE A 52 -0.93 10.70 -10.46
CA PHE A 52 -1.64 10.89 -11.73
C PHE A 52 -0.70 10.66 -12.92
N LEU A 53 -1.17 9.91 -13.92
CA LEU A 53 -0.33 9.51 -15.05
C LEU A 53 -0.14 10.68 -16.02
N ASP A 54 1.10 10.89 -16.45
CA ASP A 54 1.50 11.87 -17.45
C ASP A 54 1.37 11.23 -18.84
N GLU A 55 0.25 11.53 -19.49
CA GLU A 55 -0.11 10.99 -20.80
C GLU A 55 0.16 11.97 -21.96
N ARG A 56 1.00 13.00 -21.75
CA ARG A 56 1.33 13.95 -22.82
C ARG A 56 1.95 13.28 -24.04
N ASN A 57 2.70 12.20 -23.86
CA ASN A 57 3.19 11.34 -24.92
C ASN A 57 3.52 9.93 -24.40
N PRO A 58 3.68 8.92 -25.28
CA PRO A 58 3.96 7.54 -24.85
C PRO A 58 5.23 7.41 -24.01
N LEU A 59 6.28 8.18 -24.32
CA LEU A 59 7.54 8.15 -23.58
C LEU A 59 7.39 8.71 -22.15
N ALA A 60 6.60 9.76 -21.95
CA ALA A 60 6.31 10.33 -20.64
C ALA A 60 5.61 9.30 -19.74
N SER A 61 4.58 8.63 -20.26
CA SER A 61 3.88 7.59 -19.51
C SER A 61 4.78 6.39 -19.20
N LEU A 62 5.66 6.00 -20.13
CA LEU A 62 6.59 4.88 -19.95
C LEU A 62 7.66 5.23 -18.90
N THR A 63 8.24 6.42 -18.97
CA THR A 63 9.25 6.89 -18.01
C THR A 63 8.68 7.05 -16.61
N GLN A 64 7.45 7.54 -16.47
CA GLN A 64 6.79 7.62 -15.16
C GLN A 64 6.51 6.25 -14.56
N LYS A 65 5.98 5.30 -15.36
CA LYS A 65 5.71 3.93 -14.89
C LYS A 65 6.97 3.18 -14.47
N ARG A 66 8.13 3.52 -15.03
CA ARG A 66 9.45 2.94 -14.71
C ARG A 66 10.25 3.73 -13.67
N ARG A 67 9.69 4.83 -13.14
CA ARG A 67 10.38 5.68 -12.17
C ARG A 67 10.45 4.99 -10.80
N LEU A 68 11.65 4.94 -10.23
CA LEU A 68 11.88 4.51 -8.85
C LEU A 68 11.86 5.71 -7.91
N SER A 69 11.28 5.54 -6.71
CA SER A 69 11.22 6.56 -5.66
C SER A 69 11.60 5.94 -4.33
N ALA A 70 12.51 6.60 -3.60
CA ALA A 70 12.84 6.28 -2.21
C ALA A 70 11.91 6.99 -1.20
N LEU A 71 11.05 7.90 -1.69
CA LEU A 71 10.09 8.64 -0.88
C LEU A 71 8.80 7.83 -0.69
N GLY A 72 8.15 8.00 0.45
CA GLY A 72 6.84 7.43 0.75
C GLY A 72 6.74 6.81 2.15
N PRO A 73 5.58 6.24 2.51
CA PRO A 73 5.39 5.57 3.78
C PRO A 73 6.38 4.40 3.96
N GLY A 74 7.21 4.46 5.01
CA GLY A 74 8.27 3.47 5.26
C GLY A 74 9.57 3.70 4.50
N GLY A 75 9.64 4.75 3.67
CA GLY A 75 10.86 5.22 3.01
C GLY A 75 11.46 6.46 3.68
N LEU A 76 12.20 7.24 2.91
CA LEU A 76 12.80 8.48 3.38
C LEU A 76 11.83 9.66 3.23
N THR A 77 11.90 10.62 4.15
CA THR A 77 11.30 11.94 3.95
C THR A 77 12.31 12.85 3.26
N ARG A 78 11.83 13.86 2.51
CA ARG A 78 12.72 14.80 1.80
C ARG A 78 13.70 15.50 2.73
N GLU A 79 13.27 15.81 3.95
CA GLU A 79 14.06 16.46 4.99
C GLU A 79 15.14 15.56 5.60
N ARG A 80 14.89 14.25 5.68
CA ARG A 80 15.83 13.26 6.27
C ARG A 80 16.73 12.58 5.24
N ALA A 81 16.47 12.75 3.95
CA ALA A 81 17.29 12.19 2.88
C ALA A 81 18.59 12.99 2.75
N GLY A 82 19.67 12.49 3.39
CA GLY A 82 21.03 13.04 3.30
C GLY A 82 21.69 12.82 1.94
N LEU A 83 22.90 13.37 1.77
CA LEU A 83 23.67 13.31 0.52
C LEU A 83 23.98 11.86 0.10
N GLU A 84 24.34 11.01 1.06
CA GLU A 84 24.74 9.61 0.84
C GLU A 84 23.70 8.78 0.09
N VAL A 85 22.41 9.09 0.25
CA VAL A 85 21.31 8.36 -0.42
C VAL A 85 20.93 9.00 -1.75
N ARG A 86 21.34 10.26 -1.99
CA ARG A 86 21.05 11.00 -3.23
C ARG A 86 22.13 10.83 -4.28
N ASP A 87 23.37 10.59 -3.86
CA ASP A 87 24.49 10.41 -4.76
C ASP A 87 24.39 9.10 -5.56
N VAL A 88 25.02 9.10 -6.73
CA VAL A 88 25.07 7.93 -7.60
C VAL A 88 26.06 6.92 -7.02
N HIS A 89 25.55 5.76 -6.60
CA HIS A 89 26.37 4.68 -6.12
C HIS A 89 26.93 3.84 -7.30
N TYR A 90 28.13 3.29 -7.18
CA TYR A 90 28.76 2.49 -8.24
C TYR A 90 27.91 1.27 -8.65
N SER A 91 27.10 0.74 -7.73
CA SER A 91 26.19 -0.39 -8.01
C SER A 91 25.00 -0.02 -8.91
N HIS A 92 24.80 1.26 -9.25
CA HIS A 92 23.78 1.70 -10.20
C HIS A 92 24.16 1.37 -11.64
N TYR A 93 25.43 1.05 -11.91
CA TYR A 93 25.87 0.70 -13.25
C TYR A 93 25.10 -0.53 -13.79
N GLY A 94 24.28 -0.31 -14.83
CA GLY A 94 23.51 -1.35 -15.50
C GLY A 94 22.19 -1.77 -14.81
N ARG A 95 21.70 -0.99 -13.83
CA ARG A 95 20.39 -1.19 -13.19
C ARG A 95 19.44 -0.04 -13.53
#